data_AF-A0A1V4TNJ1-F1
#
_entry.id   AF-A0A1V4TNJ1-F1
#
_cell.length_a   1.000
_cell.length_b   1.000
_cell.length_c   1.000
_cell.angle_alpha   90.00
_cell.angle_beta   90.00
_cell.angle_gamma   90.00
#
_symmetry.space_group_name_H-M   'P 1'
#
loop_
_entity.id
_entity.type
_entity.pdbx_description
1 polymer ?
#
loop_
_entity_poly.entity_id
_entity_poly.type
_entity_poly.pdbx_seq_one_letter_code
_entity_poly.pdbx_strand_id
1 'polypeptide(L)'
;MSKGPQPDRGFDAALPVAFARGHVEFFRRTRGGTADLMVSGSGIIAIIRIRYAPRLYLDLAEIEWEFADPIARLRLHPAGSPVSRELWLYSRYGVLRFFRVLDHGIVEIGTDGKELAMAGPAKPEEKIQAVVEEKNPAEPEEKKPAAPEPAAAGNTPENPVASALVAVLPDLLAEEGPGGG
;
A
#
# COMPACT_ATOMS: atom_id res chain seq x y z
N MET A 1 0.56 -29.77 25.25
CA MET A 1 -0.39 -29.46 24.17
C MET A 1 0.25 -28.45 23.23
N SER A 2 0.89 -28.90 22.16
CA SER A 2 1.37 -28.01 21.10
C SER A 2 0.14 -27.54 20.33
N LYS A 3 -0.18 -26.24 20.43
CA LYS A 3 -1.11 -25.63 19.47
C LYS A 3 -0.41 -25.78 18.11
N GLY A 4 -1.04 -26.49 17.17
CA GLY A 4 -0.53 -26.61 15.80
C GLY A 4 -0.32 -25.23 15.17
N PRO A 5 0.30 -25.17 13.96
CA PRO A 5 0.52 -23.91 13.26
C PRO A 5 -0.77 -23.09 13.26
N GLN A 6 -0.73 -21.90 13.86
CA GLN A 6 -1.89 -21.03 13.94
C GLN A 6 -2.32 -20.73 12.50
N PRO A 7 -3.58 -20.99 12.10
CA PRO A 7 -3.99 -20.85 10.71
C PRO A 7 -3.80 -19.39 10.30
N ASP A 8 -3.08 -19.19 9.20
CA ASP A 8 -2.57 -17.90 8.71
C ASP A 8 -3.67 -17.04 8.06
N ARG A 9 -4.90 -17.12 8.57
CA ARG A 9 -6.10 -16.50 7.98
C ARG A 9 -5.97 -14.99 7.80
N GLY A 10 -5.16 -14.35 8.64
CA GLY A 10 -4.84 -12.93 8.50
C GLY A 10 -4.12 -12.63 7.19
N PHE A 11 -3.15 -13.47 6.80
CA PHE A 11 -2.46 -13.35 5.52
C PHE A 11 -3.37 -13.74 4.36
N ASP A 12 -4.15 -14.81 4.48
CA ASP A 12 -5.08 -15.22 3.42
C ASP A 12 -6.07 -14.10 3.05
N ALA A 13 -6.55 -13.35 4.04
CA ALA A 13 -7.42 -12.19 3.83
C ALA A 13 -6.66 -10.96 3.33
N ALA A 14 -5.46 -10.70 3.87
CA ALA A 14 -4.68 -9.49 3.59
C ALA A 14 -4.00 -9.51 2.21
N LEU A 15 -3.48 -10.65 1.78
CA LEU A 15 -2.65 -10.75 0.57
C LEU A 15 -3.35 -10.27 -0.70
N PRO A 16 -4.63 -10.60 -0.96
CA PRO A 16 -5.35 -10.05 -2.11
C PRO A 16 -5.36 -8.52 -2.14
N VAL A 17 -5.55 -7.87 -0.98
CA VAL A 17 -5.52 -6.41 -0.85
C VAL A 17 -4.11 -5.86 -1.05
N ALA A 18 -3.10 -6.53 -0.48
CA ALA A 18 -1.70 -6.13 -0.62
C ALA A 18 -1.23 -6.18 -2.08
N PHE A 19 -1.52 -7.28 -2.80
CA PHE A 19 -1.18 -7.42 -4.22
C PHE A 19 -1.94 -6.45 -5.11
N ALA A 20 -3.19 -6.11 -4.77
CA ALA A 20 -3.95 -5.09 -5.50
C ALA A 20 -3.35 -3.68 -5.35
N ARG A 21 -2.66 -3.40 -4.24
CA ARG A 21 -1.99 -2.11 -3.98
C ARG A 21 -0.60 -2.01 -4.62
N GLY A 22 0.09 -3.12 -4.82
CA GLY A 22 1.42 -3.11 -5.42
C GLY A 22 2.25 -4.37 -5.19
N HIS A 23 3.57 -4.22 -5.27
CA HIS A 23 4.52 -5.29 -5.04
C HIS A 23 4.62 -5.60 -3.54
N VAL A 24 4.55 -6.88 -3.17
CA VAL A 24 4.51 -7.32 -1.77
C VAL A 24 5.83 -8.00 -1.40
N GLU A 25 6.45 -7.53 -0.32
CA GLU A 25 7.62 -8.15 0.30
C GLU A 25 7.29 -8.61 1.71
N PHE A 26 7.68 -9.83 2.07
CA PHE A 26 7.44 -10.39 3.40
C PHE A 26 8.61 -10.10 4.32
N PHE A 27 8.33 -9.61 5.53
CA PHE A 27 9.35 -9.58 6.56
C PHE A 27 9.58 -10.99 7.09
N ARG A 28 10.84 -11.31 7.43
CA ARG A 28 11.15 -12.56 8.15
C ARG A 28 10.38 -12.56 9.47
N ARG A 29 9.61 -13.62 9.71
CA ARG A 29 8.91 -13.85 10.98
C ARG A 29 9.92 -14.14 12.09
N THR A 30 10.41 -13.08 12.72
CA THR A 30 11.26 -13.16 13.91
C THR A 30 10.47 -12.81 15.15
N ARG A 31 10.87 -13.38 16.30
CA ARG A 31 10.29 -12.98 17.58
C ARG A 31 10.62 -11.51 17.81
N GLY A 32 9.59 -10.67 17.87
CA GLY A 32 9.74 -9.23 18.04
C GLY A 32 9.80 -8.42 16.75
N GLY A 33 9.60 -9.03 15.58
CA GLY A 33 9.46 -8.30 14.31
C GLY A 33 8.46 -7.16 14.43
N THR A 34 8.77 -6.03 13.80
CA THR A 34 8.00 -4.77 13.90
C THR A 34 6.91 -4.66 12.84
N ALA A 35 7.06 -5.37 11.73
CA ALA A 35 6.11 -5.47 10.63
C ALA A 35 6.03 -6.91 10.10
N ASP A 36 4.97 -7.21 9.35
CA ASP A 36 4.68 -8.53 8.79
C ASP A 36 4.93 -8.55 7.27
N LEU A 37 4.55 -7.49 6.56
CA LEU A 37 4.85 -7.30 5.14
C LEU A 37 5.04 -5.82 4.79
N MET A 38 5.59 -5.58 3.60
CA MET A 38 5.73 -4.27 2.98
C MET A 38 5.03 -4.31 1.62
N VAL A 39 4.34 -3.23 1.27
CA VAL A 39 3.78 -3.02 -0.08
C VAL A 39 4.40 -1.78 -0.69
N SER A 40 4.97 -1.90 -1.88
CA SER A 40 5.47 -0.78 -2.67
C SER A 40 4.61 -0.57 -3.92
N GLY A 41 4.04 0.63 -4.09
CA GLY A 41 3.14 0.94 -5.19
C GLY A 41 2.66 2.39 -5.16
N SER A 42 2.32 2.96 -6.33
CA SER A 42 1.80 4.33 -6.45
C SER A 42 2.67 5.41 -5.79
N GLY A 43 3.99 5.21 -5.72
CA GLY A 43 4.93 6.14 -5.08
C GLY A 43 4.95 6.10 -3.54
N ILE A 44 4.25 5.13 -2.92
CA ILE A 44 4.16 4.95 -1.47
C ILE A 44 4.73 3.57 -1.10
N ILE A 45 5.37 3.50 0.07
CA ILE A 45 5.82 2.27 0.72
C ILE A 45 5.01 2.09 2.00
N ALA A 46 4.12 1.10 2.02
CA ALA A 46 3.32 0.76 3.20
C ALA A 46 4.00 -0.35 4.01
N ILE A 47 4.42 -0.03 5.23
CA ILE A 47 4.93 -0.98 6.22
C ILE A 47 3.76 -1.49 7.05
N ILE A 48 3.43 -2.76 6.92
CA ILE A 48 2.15 -3.32 7.37
C ILE A 48 2.36 -4.34 8.49
N ARG A 49 1.53 -4.25 9.53
CA ARG A 49 1.40 -5.25 10.58
C ARG A 49 -0.03 -5.78 10.62
N ILE A 50 -0.20 -7.09 10.50
CA ILE A 50 -1.50 -7.77 10.44
C ILE A 50 -1.82 -8.36 11.80
N ARG A 51 -2.93 -7.96 12.44
CA ARG A 51 -3.30 -8.46 13.78
C ARG A 51 -4.74 -8.95 13.82
N TYR A 52 -4.96 -10.02 14.58
CA TYR A 52 -6.30 -10.54 14.85
C TYR A 52 -7.01 -9.59 15.81
N ALA A 53 -8.21 -9.17 15.45
CA ALA A 53 -9.08 -8.37 16.29
C ALA A 53 -10.36 -9.15 16.60
N PRO A 54 -10.58 -9.58 17.87
CA PRO A 54 -11.82 -10.25 18.24
C PRO A 54 -13.04 -9.32 18.12
N ARG A 55 -12.82 -8.01 18.28
CA ARG A 55 -13.83 -6.96 18.13
C ARG A 55 -13.34 -5.95 17.10
N LEU A 56 -13.78 -6.13 15.86
CA LEU A 56 -13.31 -5.31 14.74
C LEU A 56 -13.96 -3.92 14.73
N TYR A 57 -15.15 -3.75 15.31
CA TYR A 57 -15.97 -2.52 15.23
C TYR A 57 -15.86 -1.62 16.46
N LEU A 58 -14.72 -1.68 17.17
CA LEU A 58 -14.42 -0.73 18.23
C LEU A 58 -14.15 0.67 17.64
N ASP A 59 -14.29 1.69 18.48
CA ASP A 59 -13.93 3.06 18.10
C ASP A 59 -12.39 3.23 17.97
N LEU A 60 -11.94 4.37 17.45
CA LEU A 60 -10.50 4.58 17.22
C LEU A 60 -9.69 4.60 18.53
N ALA A 61 -10.24 5.11 19.63
CA ALA A 61 -9.55 5.20 20.90
C ALA A 61 -9.40 3.82 21.56
N GLU A 62 -10.45 3.01 21.49
CA GLU A 62 -10.46 1.61 21.91
C GLU A 62 -9.50 0.76 21.08
N ILE A 63 -9.45 0.96 19.75
CA ILE A 63 -8.47 0.29 18.88
C ILE A 63 -7.05 0.74 19.23
N GLU A 64 -6.79 2.03 19.42
CA GLU A 64 -5.46 2.52 19.79
C GLU A 64 -5.00 1.94 21.14
N TRP A 65 -5.92 1.82 22.10
CA TRP A 65 -5.64 1.21 23.40
C TRP A 65 -5.41 -0.31 23.30
N GLU A 66 -6.30 -1.05 22.64
CA GLU A 66 -6.22 -2.52 22.52
C GLU A 66 -4.98 -2.96 21.72
N PHE A 67 -4.56 -2.17 20.73
CA PHE A 67 -3.42 -2.46 19.85
C PHE A 67 -2.20 -1.57 20.10
N ALA A 68 -2.04 -1.04 21.32
CA ALA A 68 -0.95 -0.12 21.68
C ALA A 68 0.46 -0.69 21.40
N ASP A 69 0.75 -1.95 21.73
CA ASP A 69 2.07 -2.56 21.44
C ASP A 69 2.34 -2.70 19.93
N PRO A 70 1.43 -3.28 19.12
CA PRO A 70 1.56 -3.27 17.66
C PRO A 70 1.78 -1.88 17.06
N ILE A 71 1.04 -0.88 17.54
CA ILE A 71 1.15 0.52 17.10
C ILE A 71 2.52 1.09 17.47
N ALA A 72 2.97 0.89 18.71
CA ALA A 72 4.29 1.35 19.17
C ALA A 72 5.42 0.73 18.34
N ARG A 73 5.31 -0.55 17.95
CA ARG A 73 6.29 -1.22 17.08
C ARG A 73 6.29 -0.65 15.68
N LEU A 74 5.12 -0.35 15.11
CA LEU A 74 5.03 0.31 13.81
C LEU A 74 5.66 1.70 13.85
N ARG A 75 5.50 2.45 14.95
CA ARG A 75 6.10 3.78 15.15
C ARG A 75 7.63 3.78 15.17
N LEU A 76 8.29 2.62 15.29
CA LEU A 76 9.74 2.49 15.13
C LEU A 76 10.20 2.67 13.67
N HIS A 77 9.30 2.53 12.71
CA HIS A 77 9.57 2.83 11.31
C HIS A 77 9.46 4.34 11.04
N PRO A 78 10.21 4.87 10.04
CA PRO A 78 10.09 6.26 9.63
C PRO A 78 8.65 6.64 9.31
N ALA A 79 8.24 7.84 9.72
CA ALA A 79 6.97 8.45 9.34
C ALA A 79 7.15 9.39 8.14
N GLY A 80 6.10 9.55 7.35
CA GLY A 80 6.04 10.58 6.31
C GLY A 80 6.37 10.05 4.91
N SER A 81 5.91 10.79 3.90
CA SER A 81 6.04 10.39 2.49
C SER A 81 7.50 10.12 2.11
N PRO A 82 7.81 8.98 1.47
CA PRO A 82 6.88 8.02 0.86
C PRO A 82 6.41 6.88 1.78
N VAL A 83 6.76 6.87 3.07
CA VAL A 83 6.51 5.75 3.99
C VAL A 83 5.19 5.92 4.77
N SER A 84 4.32 4.92 4.65
CA SER A 84 3.09 4.77 5.44
C SER A 84 3.28 3.63 6.44
N ARG A 85 2.85 3.84 7.69
CA ARG A 85 2.83 2.79 8.74
C ARG A 85 1.39 2.31 8.87
N GLU A 86 1.13 1.02 8.71
CA GLU A 86 -0.24 0.52 8.62
C GLU A 86 -0.49 -0.68 9.54
N LEU A 87 -1.57 -0.59 10.32
CA LEU A 87 -2.12 -1.67 11.12
C LEU A 87 -3.33 -2.24 10.40
N TRP A 88 -3.27 -3.51 10.03
CA TRP A 88 -4.35 -4.21 9.35
C TRP A 88 -4.99 -5.19 10.34
N LEU A 89 -6.24 -4.94 10.70
CA LEU A 89 -6.97 -5.77 11.65
C LEU A 89 -7.88 -6.73 10.90
N TYR A 90 -7.83 -8.01 11.26
CA TYR A 90 -8.72 -9.02 10.69
C TYR A 90 -9.59 -9.68 11.76
N SER A 91 -10.85 -9.94 11.42
CA SER A 91 -11.77 -10.70 12.27
C SER A 91 -11.64 -12.22 12.04
N ARG A 92 -12.34 -13.01 12.85
CA ARG A 92 -12.42 -14.47 12.71
C ARG A 92 -12.96 -14.92 11.34
N TYR A 93 -13.77 -14.07 10.69
CA TYR A 93 -14.42 -14.32 9.42
C TYR A 93 -13.65 -13.73 8.22
N GLY A 94 -12.45 -13.18 8.43
CA GLY A 94 -11.61 -12.63 7.36
C GLY A 94 -11.97 -11.21 6.93
N VAL A 95 -12.91 -10.53 7.61
CA VAL A 95 -13.17 -9.10 7.39
C VAL A 95 -11.98 -8.28 7.86
N LEU A 96 -11.54 -7.32 7.04
CA LEU A 96 -10.41 -6.43 7.31
C LEU A 96 -10.86 -5.00 7.62
N ARG A 97 -10.16 -4.34 8.55
CA ARG A 97 -10.11 -2.88 8.71
C ARG A 97 -8.66 -2.43 8.66
N PHE A 98 -8.42 -1.25 8.09
CA PHE A 98 -7.08 -0.74 7.86
C PHE A 98 -6.91 0.59 8.58
N PHE A 99 -5.79 0.75 9.26
CA PHE A 99 -5.46 1.97 9.98
C PHE A 99 -4.07 2.44 9.61
N ARG A 100 -3.93 3.72 9.30
CA ARG A 100 -2.63 4.38 9.20
C ARG A 100 -2.21 4.86 10.59
N VAL A 101 -1.00 4.53 10.98
CA VAL A 101 -0.39 4.92 12.24
C VAL A 101 0.35 6.25 12.08
N LEU A 102 -0.15 7.26 12.77
CA LEU A 102 0.45 8.57 12.91
C LEU A 102 1.34 8.61 14.16
N ASP A 103 2.05 9.71 14.35
CA ASP A 103 2.94 9.87 15.51
C ASP A 103 2.16 9.94 16.83
N HIS A 104 0.95 10.50 16.79
CA HIS A 104 0.10 10.75 17.96
C HIS A 104 -1.27 10.10 17.89
N GLY A 105 -1.49 9.17 16.96
CA GLY A 105 -2.77 8.50 16.82
C GLY A 105 -2.82 7.52 15.67
N ILE A 106 -4.05 7.15 15.31
CA ILE A 106 -4.36 6.36 14.12
C ILE A 106 -5.51 6.99 13.34
N VAL A 107 -5.54 6.76 12.04
CA VAL A 107 -6.66 7.14 11.16
C VAL A 107 -7.08 5.93 10.34
N GLU A 108 -8.37 5.76 10.11
CA GLU A 108 -8.86 4.64 9.28
C GLU A 108 -8.61 4.93 7.80
N ILE A 109 -8.19 3.91 7.07
CA ILE A 109 -7.90 3.99 5.63
C ILE A 109 -8.70 2.94 4.86
N GLY A 110 -8.98 3.21 3.59
CA GLY A 110 -9.65 2.30 2.68
C GLY A 110 -8.73 1.18 2.19
N THR A 111 -9.28 0.28 1.38
CA THR A 111 -8.52 -0.80 0.72
C THR A 111 -7.48 -0.27 -0.27
N ASP A 112 -7.54 0.99 -0.67
CA ASP A 112 -6.56 1.66 -1.54
C ASP A 112 -5.49 2.43 -0.77
N GLY A 113 -5.56 2.45 0.57
CA GLY A 113 -4.61 3.14 1.44
C GLY A 113 -4.89 4.64 1.62
N LYS A 114 -6.00 5.16 1.09
CA LYS A 114 -6.44 6.54 1.32
C LYS A 114 -7.23 6.65 2.62
N GLU A 115 -7.14 7.79 3.28
CA GLU A 115 -7.89 8.04 4.51
C GLU A 115 -9.39 8.02 4.24
N LEU A 116 -10.12 7.26 5.03
CA LEU A 116 -11.57 7.33 5.05
C LEU A 116 -11.91 8.60 5.82
N ALA A 117 -12.49 9.59 5.14
CA ALA A 117 -12.97 10.78 5.82
C ALA A 117 -13.89 10.35 6.97
N MET A 118 -13.51 10.66 8.21
CA MET A 118 -14.47 10.64 9.30
C MET A 118 -15.60 11.56 8.87
N ALA A 119 -16.82 11.02 8.77
CA ALA A 119 -18.02 11.82 8.57
C ALA A 119 -18.24 12.68 9.83
N GLY A 120 -17.43 13.71 10.03
CA GLY A 120 -17.80 14.87 10.82
C GLY A 120 -18.90 15.63 10.08
N PRO A 121 -19.72 16.42 10.79
CA PRO A 121 -20.80 17.17 10.14
C PRO A 121 -20.18 18.01 9.02
N ALA A 122 -20.76 17.90 7.82
CA ALA A 122 -20.41 18.72 6.68
C ALA A 122 -20.31 20.18 7.16
N LYS A 123 -19.11 20.77 7.12
CA LYS A 123 -19.02 22.23 7.20
C LYS A 123 -19.89 22.76 6.06
N PRO A 124 -20.85 23.67 6.32
CA PRO A 124 -21.59 24.28 5.24
C PRO A 124 -20.57 24.97 4.34
N GLU A 125 -20.60 24.64 3.06
CA GLU A 125 -19.86 25.37 2.04
C GLU A 125 -20.14 26.86 2.22
N GLU A 126 -19.10 27.62 2.54
CA GLU A 126 -19.10 29.07 2.52
C GLU A 126 -19.15 29.51 1.04
N LYS A 127 -20.32 29.39 0.42
CA LYS A 127 -20.69 30.28 -0.67
C LYS A 127 -20.97 31.62 -0.02
N ILE A 128 -20.11 32.60 -0.29
CA ILE A 128 -20.43 33.92 -0.85
C ILE A 128 -19.10 34.69 -0.94
N GLN A 129 -18.58 34.82 -2.16
CA GLN A 129 -18.09 36.12 -2.61
C GLN A 129 -18.67 36.38 -3.99
N ALA A 130 -19.80 37.08 -3.99
CA ALA A 130 -20.20 37.91 -5.10
C ALA A 130 -19.29 39.15 -5.07
N VAL A 131 -18.55 39.38 -6.15
CA VAL A 131 -18.10 40.71 -6.55
C VAL A 131 -18.69 40.95 -7.94
N VAL A 132 -19.59 41.92 -7.95
CA VAL A 132 -20.15 42.64 -9.11
C VAL A 132 -18.99 43.39 -9.78
N GLU A 133 -18.81 43.30 -11.09
CA GLU A 133 -18.97 44.36 -12.11
C GLU A 133 -17.98 43.93 -13.23
N GLU A 134 -18.17 44.08 -14.54
CA GLU A 134 -18.78 45.15 -15.30
C GLU A 134 -18.99 44.68 -16.74
N LYS A 135 -19.97 45.31 -17.37
CA LYS A 135 -20.51 45.11 -18.71
C LYS A 135 -19.60 45.72 -19.79
N ASN A 136 -19.25 44.97 -20.85
CA ASN A 136 -19.52 45.46 -22.22
C ASN A 136 -19.35 44.39 -23.33
N PRO A 137 -20.14 44.49 -24.42
CA PRO A 137 -20.16 43.55 -25.54
C PRO A 137 -19.30 44.03 -26.72
N ALA A 138 -18.68 43.09 -27.44
CA ALA A 138 -18.38 43.20 -28.87
C ALA A 138 -17.95 41.83 -29.43
N GLU A 139 -18.84 41.20 -30.18
CA GLU A 139 -18.53 40.29 -31.31
C GLU A 139 -18.18 41.16 -32.55
N PRO A 140 -17.82 40.61 -33.74
CA PRO A 140 -17.33 39.28 -34.15
C PRO A 140 -16.12 39.36 -35.13
N GLU A 141 -15.64 38.20 -35.63
CA GLU A 141 -15.04 37.89 -36.98
C GLU A 141 -14.01 36.74 -36.84
N GLU A 142 -14.31 35.49 -37.19
CA GLU A 142 -14.37 34.87 -38.54
C GLU A 142 -13.00 34.75 -39.27
N LYS A 143 -12.39 33.55 -39.25
CA LYS A 143 -11.88 32.85 -40.45
C LYS A 143 -11.32 31.44 -40.19
N LYS A 144 -12.03 30.45 -40.73
CA LYS A 144 -11.48 29.18 -41.30
C LYS A 144 -10.79 29.53 -42.66
N PRO A 145 -10.12 28.62 -43.43
CA PRO A 145 -9.71 27.23 -43.20
C PRO A 145 -8.25 26.92 -43.66
N ALA A 146 -7.75 25.70 -43.40
CA ALA A 146 -7.13 24.81 -44.41
C ALA A 146 -6.35 23.64 -43.76
N ALA A 147 -6.77 22.41 -44.08
CA ALA A 147 -5.89 21.25 -44.15
C ALA A 147 -5.22 21.24 -45.56
N PRO A 148 -4.11 20.52 -45.80
CA PRO A 148 -4.19 19.06 -46.01
C PRO A 148 -3.01 18.21 -45.48
N GLU A 149 -3.33 16.92 -45.29
CA GLU A 149 -2.53 15.67 -45.41
C GLU A 149 -1.45 15.66 -46.53
N PRO A 150 -0.65 14.58 -46.77
CA PRO A 150 -0.35 13.34 -46.00
C PRO A 150 1.15 12.90 -46.03
N ALA A 151 1.40 11.69 -45.52
CA ALA A 151 2.40 10.69 -45.99
C ALA A 151 3.78 10.58 -45.31
N ALA A 152 3.98 9.43 -44.62
CA ALA A 152 5.02 8.42 -44.86
C ALA A 152 4.98 7.42 -43.69
N ALA A 153 4.41 6.21 -43.82
CA ALA A 153 5.03 5.03 -44.43
C ALA A 153 6.47 4.77 -43.93
N GLY A 154 6.63 3.79 -43.03
CA GLY A 154 7.92 3.32 -42.58
C GLY A 154 7.78 2.07 -41.71
N ASN A 155 7.99 0.92 -42.35
CA ASN A 155 7.85 -0.44 -41.83
C ASN A 155 8.75 -0.77 -40.63
N THR A 156 8.27 -1.77 -39.88
CA THR A 156 8.97 -2.73 -39.00
C THR A 156 10.34 -3.17 -39.55
N PRO A 157 11.30 -3.60 -38.70
CA PRO A 157 11.30 -5.02 -38.36
C PRO A 157 11.63 -5.36 -36.91
N GLU A 158 11.12 -6.53 -36.58
CA GLU A 158 11.34 -7.42 -35.46
C GLU A 158 12.84 -7.65 -35.23
N ASN A 159 13.25 -7.77 -33.96
CA ASN A 159 14.55 -8.32 -33.62
C ASN A 159 14.43 -9.28 -32.43
N PRO A 160 14.32 -10.60 -32.68
CA PRO A 160 14.53 -11.62 -31.68
C PRO A 160 15.96 -12.17 -31.82
N VAL A 161 16.86 -11.78 -30.93
CA VAL A 161 18.11 -12.53 -30.75
C VAL A 161 18.09 -13.19 -29.39
N ALA A 162 17.79 -14.49 -29.45
CA ALA A 162 18.20 -15.46 -28.46
C ALA A 162 19.73 -15.45 -28.34
N SER A 163 20.24 -15.45 -27.11
CA SER A 163 21.52 -16.10 -26.82
C SER A 163 21.41 -16.86 -25.52
N ALA A 164 21.32 -18.17 -25.71
CA ALA A 164 21.59 -19.19 -24.72
C ALA A 164 23.11 -19.29 -24.46
N LEU A 165 23.48 -19.50 -23.21
CA LEU A 165 24.68 -20.22 -22.75
C LEU A 165 24.36 -20.57 -21.28
N VAL A 166 23.91 -21.78 -20.92
CA VAL A 166 24.64 -23.06 -20.79
C VAL A 166 25.94 -22.97 -20.00
N ALA A 167 26.05 -23.90 -19.03
CA ALA A 167 27.22 -24.34 -18.26
C ALA A 167 27.55 -23.47 -17.02
N VAL A 168 27.88 -24.00 -15.83
CA VAL A 168 28.20 -25.37 -15.40
C VAL A 168 28.17 -25.39 -13.87
N LEU A 169 27.60 -26.46 -13.29
CA LEU A 169 27.82 -26.91 -11.91
C LEU A 169 29.14 -27.69 -11.89
N PRO A 170 29.98 -27.50 -10.87
CA PRO A 170 30.28 -28.62 -9.95
C PRO A 170 30.16 -28.14 -8.50
N ASP A 171 29.42 -28.84 -7.65
CA ASP A 171 29.89 -30.01 -6.89
C ASP A 171 31.24 -29.75 -6.21
N LEU A 172 31.18 -29.31 -4.95
CA LEU A 172 32.31 -29.40 -4.02
C LEU A 172 31.79 -29.91 -2.68
N LEU A 173 31.96 -31.23 -2.52
CA LEU A 173 31.91 -31.99 -1.28
C LEU A 173 33.08 -31.64 -0.35
N ALA A 174 32.89 -32.04 0.91
CA ALA A 174 33.86 -32.17 2.01
C ALA A 174 34.22 -30.86 2.74
N GLU A 175 34.19 -30.79 4.07
CA GLU A 175 34.86 -31.70 5.00
C GLU A 175 34.06 -31.90 6.30
N GLU A 176 34.08 -33.15 6.76
CA GLU A 176 33.80 -33.53 8.15
C GLU A 176 34.87 -32.99 9.10
N GLY A 177 34.48 -32.74 10.35
CA GLY A 177 35.42 -32.57 11.44
C GLY A 177 34.72 -32.67 12.79
N PRO A 178 34.84 -33.79 13.52
CA PRO A 178 34.40 -33.91 14.90
C PRO A 178 35.55 -33.65 15.89
N GLY A 179 35.21 -33.19 17.09
CA GLY A 179 36.09 -33.12 18.26
C GLY A 179 36.30 -31.69 18.76
N GLY A 180 36.23 -31.37 20.04
CA GLY A 180 36.10 -32.17 21.27
C GLY A 180 36.33 -31.22 22.45
N GLY A 181 36.00 -31.67 23.67
CA GLY A 181 36.24 -30.92 24.91
C GLY A 181 35.13 -31.11 25.92
#